data_AF-A0A453RPX5-F1
#
_entry.id   AF-A0A453RPX5-F1
#
_cell.length_a   1.000
_cell.length_b   1.000
_cell.length_c   1.000
_cell.angle_alpha   90.00
_cell.angle_beta   90.00
_cell.angle_gamma   90.00
#
_symmetry.space_group_name_H-M   'P 1'
#
loop_
_entity.id
_entity.type
_entity.pdbx_description
1 polymer ?
#
loop_
_entity_poly.entity_id
_entity_poly.type
_entity_poly.pdbx_seq_one_letter_code
_entity_poly.pdbx_strand_id
1 'polypeptide(L)'
;REVHEQALVACDAIHHERRILLKQEVGRMVLFFTDQPSLLAPNIQMVFSALALAQCEVVWYFQHVGIASSKSTRGRTVDIDATDPTIGFILDGMGKLCCLVRKYIAAIKGYALSYLSSCAGRIRFLLGTPGMVALDLDATLKGLFQQVLHCLENIPKPQGENVPAITCDLTDLRKHWLSILMIVTSSRSSINIRHLEKATMSTGKEGLVSEGNAAYSWSRCVDELESQLSKHGSLKKLYFYHQHLTTVFRNTMFGPEGRPQHCCAWLGAACSFPECASAIIPEE
;
A
#
# COMPACT_ATOMS: atom_id res chain seq x y z
N ARG A 1 16.85 24.38 -13.79
CA ARG A 1 17.96 23.96 -14.67
C ARG A 1 18.98 23.14 -13.90
N GLU A 2 19.52 23.66 -12.79
CA GLU A 2 20.42 22.94 -11.89
C GLU A 2 19.89 21.57 -11.43
N VAL A 3 18.66 21.52 -10.90
CA VAL A 3 18.03 20.25 -10.46
C VAL A 3 17.89 19.23 -11.60
N HIS A 4 17.66 19.68 -12.83
CA HIS A 4 17.55 18.79 -14.00
C HIS A 4 18.93 18.20 -14.37
N GLU A 5 19.98 19.02 -14.34
CA GLU A 5 21.35 18.56 -14.61
C GLU A 5 21.85 17.62 -13.53
N GLN A 6 21.53 17.88 -12.26
CA GLN A 6 21.83 16.97 -11.14
C GLN A 6 21.09 15.64 -11.27
N ALA A 7 19.80 15.66 -11.64
CA ALA A 7 19.02 14.44 -11.84
C ALA A 7 19.60 13.55 -12.95
N LEU A 8 20.02 14.13 -14.08
CA LEU A 8 20.64 13.37 -15.17
C LEU A 8 21.93 12.65 -14.76
N VAL A 9 22.66 13.16 -13.76
CA VAL A 9 23.93 12.59 -13.29
C VAL A 9 23.72 11.57 -12.16
N ALA A 10 22.84 11.89 -11.21
CA ALA A 10 22.75 11.12 -9.96
C ALA A 10 21.61 10.10 -9.91
N CYS A 11 20.55 10.26 -10.73
CA CYS A 11 19.35 9.45 -10.56
C CYS A 11 19.59 7.95 -10.77
N ASP A 12 20.35 7.55 -11.79
CA ASP A 12 20.58 6.11 -12.02
C ASP A 12 21.26 5.44 -10.81
N ALA A 13 22.34 6.03 -10.31
CA ALA A 13 23.06 5.52 -9.13
C ALA A 13 22.14 5.42 -7.90
N ILE A 14 21.38 6.47 -7.61
CA ILE A 14 20.45 6.50 -6.46
C ILE A 14 19.38 5.40 -6.60
N HIS A 15 18.78 5.26 -7.78
CA HIS A 15 17.74 4.26 -8.02
C HIS A 15 18.31 2.84 -8.05
N HIS A 16 19.52 2.64 -8.57
CA HIS A 16 20.20 1.35 -8.54
C HIS A 16 20.49 0.89 -7.10
N GLU A 17 21.00 1.78 -6.24
CA GLU A 17 21.20 1.48 -4.81
C GLU A 17 19.87 1.12 -4.11
N ARG A 18 18.79 1.83 -4.42
CA ARG A 18 17.45 1.49 -3.91
C ARG A 18 17.00 0.10 -4.36
N ARG A 19 17.22 -0.26 -5.62
CA ARG A 19 16.89 -1.61 -6.13
C ARG A 19 17.71 -2.69 -5.43
N ILE A 20 19.00 -2.45 -5.15
CA ILE A 20 19.84 -3.38 -4.38
C ILE A 20 19.28 -3.57 -2.97
N LEU A 21 18.95 -2.47 -2.27
CA LEU A 21 18.36 -2.51 -0.94
C LEU A 21 17.02 -3.26 -0.94
N LEU A 22 16.12 -2.92 -1.86
CA LEU A 22 14.81 -3.57 -1.97
C LEU A 22 14.92 -5.05 -2.29
N LYS A 23 15.84 -5.45 -3.16
CA LYS A 23 16.13 -6.87 -3.42
C LYS A 23 16.48 -7.61 -2.13
N GLN A 24 17.32 -7.02 -1.28
CA GLN A 24 17.72 -7.63 -0.01
C GLN A 24 16.56 -7.68 0.99
N GLU A 25 15.86 -6.56 1.20
CA GLU A 25 14.79 -6.45 2.20
C GLU A 25 13.55 -7.25 1.81
N VAL A 26 13.10 -7.19 0.57
CA VAL A 26 11.99 -8.03 0.07
C VAL A 26 12.35 -9.51 0.19
N GLY A 27 13.58 -9.89 -0.17
CA GLY A 27 14.06 -11.27 -0.03
C GLY A 27 14.05 -11.76 1.42
N ARG A 28 14.51 -10.92 2.36
CA ARG A 28 14.47 -11.19 3.81
C ARG A 28 13.04 -11.32 4.32
N MET A 29 12.14 -10.42 3.92
CA MET A 29 10.73 -10.48 4.31
C MET A 29 10.05 -11.76 3.84
N VAL A 30 10.32 -12.19 2.59
CA VAL A 30 9.78 -13.46 2.06
C VAL A 30 10.22 -14.64 2.92
N LEU A 31 11.51 -14.74 3.24
CA LEU A 31 12.03 -15.81 4.11
C LEU A 31 11.40 -15.74 5.50
N PHE A 32 11.43 -14.56 6.12
CA PHE A 32 10.91 -14.33 7.46
C PHE A 32 9.43 -14.73 7.62
N PHE A 33 8.56 -14.31 6.69
CA PHE A 33 7.14 -14.66 6.76
C PHE A 33 6.84 -16.08 6.28
N THR A 34 7.74 -16.71 5.52
CA THR A 34 7.64 -18.14 5.22
C THR A 34 7.93 -18.98 6.46
N ASP A 35 8.97 -18.60 7.23
CA ASP A 35 9.39 -19.30 8.45
C ASP A 35 8.45 -19.02 9.63
N GLN A 36 7.92 -17.79 9.73
CA GLN A 36 6.98 -17.38 10.79
C GLN A 36 5.71 -16.72 10.23
N PRO A 37 4.78 -17.50 9.64
CA PRO A 37 3.57 -16.94 9.04
C PRO A 37 2.63 -16.21 10.01
N SER A 38 2.65 -16.55 11.30
CA SER A 38 1.85 -15.88 12.33
C SER A 38 2.18 -14.39 12.48
N LEU A 39 3.39 -13.98 12.10
CA LEU A 39 3.82 -12.59 12.13
C LEU A 39 3.38 -11.79 10.90
N LEU A 40 2.84 -12.43 9.86
CA LEU A 40 2.39 -11.74 8.66
C LEU A 40 1.22 -10.79 8.94
N ALA A 41 0.23 -11.25 9.69
CA ALA A 41 -0.97 -10.48 10.01
C ALA A 41 -0.67 -9.17 10.77
N PRO A 42 0.08 -9.16 11.90
CA PRO A 42 0.43 -7.92 12.59
C PRO A 42 1.34 -7.00 11.75
N ASN A 43 2.11 -7.54 10.79
CA ASN A 43 3.05 -6.77 9.97
C ASN A 43 2.56 -6.49 8.54
N ILE A 44 1.27 -6.67 8.26
CA ILE A 44 0.73 -6.55 6.89
C ILE A 44 0.97 -5.16 6.26
N GLN A 45 0.95 -4.10 7.06
CA GLN A 45 1.23 -2.74 6.60
C GLN A 45 2.68 -2.58 6.10
N MET A 46 3.63 -3.28 6.72
CA MET A 46 5.02 -3.32 6.27
C MET A 46 5.13 -4.03 4.92
N VAL A 47 4.38 -5.12 4.71
CA VAL A 47 4.32 -5.82 3.43
C VAL A 47 3.77 -4.93 2.32
N PHE A 48 2.67 -4.21 2.57
CA PHE A 48 2.15 -3.24 1.60
C PHE A 48 3.13 -2.11 1.29
N SER A 49 3.87 -1.63 2.30
CA SER A 49 4.89 -0.60 2.10
C SER A 49 6.05 -1.11 1.24
N ALA A 50 6.54 -2.33 1.51
CA ALA A 50 7.59 -2.97 0.71
C ALA A 50 7.16 -3.20 -0.75
N LEU A 51 5.93 -3.69 -0.96
CA LEU A 51 5.34 -3.85 -2.29
C LEU A 51 5.26 -2.52 -3.03
N ALA A 52 4.78 -1.46 -2.37
CA ALA A 52 4.65 -0.13 -2.98
C ALA A 52 6.01 0.47 -3.37
N LEU A 53 7.02 0.35 -2.51
CA LEU A 53 8.37 0.83 -2.81
C LEU A 53 9.00 0.06 -3.97
N ALA A 54 8.84 -1.28 -3.98
CA ALA A 54 9.28 -2.12 -5.08
C ALA A 54 8.57 -1.78 -6.40
N GLN A 55 7.25 -1.61 -6.37
CA GLN A 55 6.45 -1.19 -7.53
C GLN A 55 6.95 0.15 -8.09
N CYS A 56 7.19 1.15 -7.23
CA CYS A 56 7.71 2.45 -7.63
C CYS A 56 9.05 2.34 -8.36
N GLU A 57 9.99 1.57 -7.82
CA GLU A 57 11.32 1.41 -8.42
C GLU A 57 11.28 0.61 -9.73
N VAL A 58 10.46 -0.44 -9.81
CA VAL A 58 10.26 -1.19 -11.06
C VAL A 58 9.66 -0.29 -12.15
N VAL A 59 8.61 0.48 -11.82
CA VAL A 59 7.99 1.40 -12.77
C VAL A 59 8.97 2.49 -13.19
N TRP A 60 9.74 3.06 -12.25
CA TRP A 60 10.75 4.07 -12.55
C TRP A 60 11.82 3.53 -13.51
N TYR A 61 12.30 2.31 -13.29
CA TYR A 61 13.26 1.65 -14.17
C TYR A 61 12.73 1.54 -15.60
N PHE A 62 11.53 1.00 -15.78
CA PHE A 62 10.94 0.85 -17.12
C PHE A 62 10.58 2.18 -17.79
N GLN A 63 10.35 3.22 -16.99
CA GLN A 63 10.14 4.59 -17.48
C GLN A 63 11.40 5.26 -18.02
N HIS A 64 12.59 4.74 -17.74
CA HIS A 64 13.84 5.41 -18.10
C HIS A 64 14.78 4.51 -18.92
N VAL A 65 14.66 3.19 -18.81
CA VAL A 65 15.47 2.25 -19.58
C VAL A 65 15.21 2.45 -21.08
N GLY A 66 16.27 2.68 -21.85
CA GLY A 66 16.18 2.86 -23.29
C GLY A 66 15.48 4.13 -23.77
N ILE A 67 15.15 5.09 -22.90
CA ILE A 67 14.61 6.39 -23.32
C ILE A 67 15.75 7.34 -23.67
N ALA A 68 15.92 7.61 -24.97
CA ALA A 68 16.79 8.67 -25.44
C ALA A 68 16.11 10.05 -25.29
N SER A 69 16.79 11.03 -24.69
CA SER A 69 16.29 12.39 -24.49
C SER A 69 16.18 13.09 -25.85
N SER A 70 14.97 13.17 -26.40
CA SER A 70 14.78 13.58 -27.81
C SER A 70 14.99 15.07 -28.12
N LYS A 71 15.41 15.91 -27.15
CA LYS A 71 15.53 17.37 -27.36
C LYS A 71 16.76 18.04 -26.74
N SER A 72 17.86 17.32 -26.52
CA SER A 72 19.11 17.94 -26.07
C SER A 72 20.17 17.87 -27.17
N THR A 73 20.59 19.01 -27.69
CA THR A 73 21.78 19.19 -28.54
C THR A 73 23.08 18.73 -27.85
N ARG A 74 23.01 18.29 -26.58
CA ARG A 74 24.11 17.70 -25.79
C ARG A 74 23.86 16.26 -25.34
N GLY A 75 22.79 15.59 -25.79
CA GLY A 75 22.66 14.12 -25.72
C GLY A 75 22.84 13.44 -24.36
N ARG A 76 22.61 14.12 -23.23
CA ARG A 76 22.71 13.49 -21.91
C ARG A 76 21.38 12.82 -21.55
N THR A 77 21.38 11.50 -21.59
CA THR A 77 20.34 10.61 -21.08
C THR A 77 20.73 10.11 -19.70
N VAL A 78 19.74 9.68 -18.92
CA VAL A 78 20.00 8.76 -17.81
C VAL A 78 20.37 7.44 -18.49
N ASP A 79 21.64 7.05 -18.41
CA ASP A 79 22.10 5.76 -18.94
C ASP A 79 21.75 4.69 -17.91
N ILE A 80 20.82 3.81 -18.26
CA ILE A 80 20.36 2.73 -17.38
C ILE A 80 20.78 1.41 -17.98
N ASP A 81 21.46 0.61 -17.17
CA ASP A 81 21.85 -0.74 -17.54
C ASP A 81 20.62 -1.64 -17.72
N ALA A 82 20.35 -2.01 -18.98
CA ALA A 82 19.29 -2.95 -19.35
C ALA A 82 19.58 -4.39 -18.87
N THR A 83 20.81 -4.66 -18.39
CA THR A 83 21.23 -5.96 -17.87
C THR A 83 21.12 -6.09 -16.35
N ASP A 84 20.61 -5.06 -15.66
CA ASP A 84 20.44 -5.05 -14.20
C ASP A 84 19.66 -6.30 -13.71
N PRO A 85 20.32 -7.24 -13.01
CA PRO A 85 19.69 -8.48 -12.59
C PRO A 85 18.70 -8.28 -11.44
N THR A 86 18.71 -7.11 -10.77
CA THR A 86 17.88 -6.85 -9.58
C THR A 86 16.39 -6.86 -9.90
N ILE A 87 16.00 -6.48 -11.12
CA ILE A 87 14.59 -6.41 -11.52
C ILE A 87 13.92 -7.78 -11.38
N GLY A 88 14.52 -8.84 -11.93
CA GLY A 88 13.95 -10.20 -11.83
C GLY A 88 13.77 -10.65 -10.37
N PHE A 89 14.72 -10.31 -9.49
CA PHE A 89 14.62 -10.60 -8.06
C PHE A 89 13.48 -9.86 -7.37
N ILE A 90 13.35 -8.56 -7.64
CA ILE A 90 12.31 -7.73 -7.04
C ILE A 90 10.93 -8.25 -7.48
N LEU A 91 10.76 -8.55 -8.77
CA LEU A 91 9.52 -9.11 -9.30
C LEU A 91 9.16 -10.43 -8.61
N ASP A 92 10.12 -11.35 -8.49
CA ASP A 92 9.91 -12.64 -7.83
C ASP A 92 9.57 -12.49 -6.34
N GLY A 93 10.28 -11.61 -5.64
CA GLY A 93 10.02 -11.27 -4.25
C GLY A 93 8.62 -10.67 -4.04
N MET A 94 8.22 -9.71 -4.88
CA MET A 94 6.86 -9.13 -4.86
C MET A 94 5.80 -10.22 -5.07
N GLY A 95 5.99 -11.10 -6.06
CA GLY A 95 5.10 -12.21 -6.34
C GLY A 95 4.94 -13.15 -5.14
N LYS A 96 6.06 -13.52 -4.50
CA LYS A 96 6.07 -14.39 -3.30
C LYS A 96 5.38 -13.74 -2.10
N LEU A 97 5.60 -12.44 -1.86
CA LEU A 97 4.88 -11.70 -0.81
C LEU A 97 3.37 -11.69 -1.07
N CYS A 98 2.94 -11.39 -2.30
CA CYS A 98 1.53 -11.45 -2.68
C CYS A 98 0.94 -12.86 -2.46
N CYS A 99 1.66 -13.92 -2.83
CA CYS A 99 1.24 -15.30 -2.57
C CYS A 99 1.10 -15.61 -1.08
N LEU A 100 2.03 -15.15 -0.24
CA LEU A 100 1.93 -15.32 1.23
C LEU A 100 0.69 -14.62 1.78
N VAL A 101 0.43 -13.37 1.37
CA VAL A 101 -0.77 -12.64 1.83
C VAL A 101 -2.05 -13.38 1.43
N ARG A 102 -2.15 -13.87 0.20
CA ARG A 102 -3.32 -14.65 -0.26
C ARG A 102 -3.46 -15.96 0.52
N LYS A 103 -2.35 -16.67 0.77
CA LYS A 103 -2.33 -17.92 1.53
C LYS A 103 -2.84 -17.74 2.96
N TYR A 104 -2.54 -16.60 3.59
CA TYR A 104 -2.89 -16.31 4.99
C TYR A 104 -3.99 -15.26 5.14
N ILE A 105 -4.85 -15.09 4.13
CA ILE A 105 -5.94 -14.11 4.13
C ILE A 105 -6.84 -14.22 5.38
N ALA A 106 -7.20 -15.44 5.79
CA ALA A 106 -8.05 -15.66 6.95
C ALA A 106 -7.40 -15.16 8.26
N ALA A 107 -6.09 -15.37 8.43
CA ALA A 107 -5.36 -14.91 9.60
C ALA A 107 -5.27 -13.37 9.64
N ILE A 108 -5.01 -12.74 8.49
CA ILE A 108 -4.96 -11.28 8.35
C ILE A 108 -6.31 -10.66 8.68
N LYS A 109 -7.40 -11.22 8.12
CA LYS A 109 -8.78 -10.78 8.41
C LYS A 109 -9.11 -10.92 9.90
N GLY A 110 -8.79 -12.06 10.51
CA GLY A 110 -9.05 -12.29 11.94
C GLY A 110 -8.31 -11.32 12.85
N TYR A 111 -7.04 -11.02 12.51
CA TYR A 111 -6.26 -10.00 13.22
C TYR A 111 -6.88 -8.61 13.07
N ALA A 112 -7.25 -8.22 11.84
CA ALA A 112 -7.88 -6.93 11.55
C ALA A 112 -9.21 -6.75 12.30
N LEU A 113 -10.08 -7.76 12.32
CA LEU A 113 -11.33 -7.76 13.09
C LEU A 113 -11.08 -7.60 14.60
N SER A 114 -10.07 -8.30 15.13
CA SER A 114 -9.69 -8.19 16.54
C SER A 114 -9.17 -6.78 16.89
N TYR A 115 -8.39 -6.18 16.00
CA TYR A 115 -7.92 -4.80 16.13
C TYR A 115 -9.10 -3.82 16.15
N LEU A 116 -10.02 -3.93 15.18
CA LEU A 116 -11.16 -3.03 15.04
C LEU A 116 -12.12 -3.14 16.23
N SER A 117 -12.37 -4.35 16.73
CA SER A 117 -13.18 -4.56 17.94
C SER A 117 -12.56 -3.85 19.15
N SER A 118 -11.24 -3.86 19.27
CA SER A 118 -10.53 -3.13 20.34
C SER A 118 -10.54 -1.62 20.11
N CYS A 119 -10.48 -1.19 18.84
CA CYS A 119 -10.51 0.22 18.44
C CYS A 119 -11.84 0.90 18.82
N ALA A 120 -12.97 0.18 18.76
CA ALA A 120 -14.27 0.69 19.22
C ALA A 120 -14.21 1.26 20.65
N GLY A 121 -13.58 0.52 21.57
CA GLY A 121 -13.41 0.95 22.95
C GLY A 121 -12.49 2.16 23.10
N ARG A 122 -11.40 2.21 22.32
CA ARG A 122 -10.46 3.33 22.32
C ARG A 122 -11.10 4.61 21.79
N ILE A 123 -11.79 4.55 20.66
CA ILE A 123 -12.51 5.70 20.09
C ILE A 123 -13.59 6.20 21.06
N ARG A 124 -14.36 5.30 21.69
CA ARG A 124 -15.38 5.68 22.69
C ARG A 124 -14.76 6.42 23.87
N PHE A 125 -13.63 5.92 24.38
CA PHE A 125 -12.88 6.59 25.45
C PHE A 125 -12.40 7.99 25.01
N LEU A 126 -11.80 8.11 23.82
CA LEU A 126 -11.29 9.38 23.31
C LEU A 126 -12.39 10.43 23.14
N LEU A 127 -13.55 10.04 22.60
CA LEU A 127 -14.72 10.91 22.48
C LEU A 127 -15.28 11.37 23.83
N GLY A 128 -15.09 10.58 24.90
CA GLY A 128 -15.50 10.89 26.26
C GLY A 128 -14.49 11.72 27.07
N THR A 129 -13.33 12.05 26.50
CA THR A 129 -12.32 12.85 27.22
C THR A 129 -12.82 14.27 27.49
N PRO A 130 -12.43 14.91 28.61
CA PRO A 130 -12.87 16.28 28.92
C PRO A 130 -12.56 17.28 27.81
N GLY A 131 -11.41 17.12 27.14
CA GLY A 131 -11.02 17.96 26.01
C GLY A 131 -11.99 17.82 24.83
N MET A 132 -12.39 16.59 24.50
CA MET A 132 -13.35 16.34 23.41
C MET A 132 -14.77 16.80 23.76
N VAL A 133 -15.23 16.58 24.99
CA VAL A 133 -16.56 17.01 25.46
C VAL A 133 -16.66 18.54 25.50
N ALA A 134 -15.55 19.23 25.80
CA ALA A 134 -15.48 20.69 25.77
C ALA A 134 -15.45 21.28 24.36
N LEU A 135 -15.20 20.47 23.32
CA LEU A 135 -15.32 20.95 21.94
C LEU A 135 -16.80 21.08 21.56
N ASP A 136 -17.16 22.27 21.08
CA ASP A 136 -18.50 22.52 20.53
C ASP A 136 -18.61 21.92 19.12
N LEU A 137 -18.67 20.58 19.06
CA LEU A 137 -18.90 19.87 17.81
C LEU A 137 -20.35 20.08 17.37
N ASP A 138 -20.55 20.41 16.09
CA ASP A 138 -21.89 20.47 15.52
C ASP A 138 -22.58 19.09 15.49
N ALA A 139 -23.90 19.09 15.25
CA ALA A 139 -24.72 17.87 15.25
C ALA A 139 -24.29 16.87 14.16
N THR A 140 -23.78 17.36 13.02
CA THR A 140 -23.35 16.52 11.90
C THR A 140 -22.09 15.74 12.28
N LEU A 141 -21.09 16.42 12.81
CA LEU A 141 -19.83 15.81 13.22
C LEU A 141 -20.03 14.85 14.40
N LYS A 142 -20.87 15.22 15.39
CA LYS A 142 -21.29 14.32 16.47
C LYS A 142 -21.97 13.06 15.92
N GLY A 143 -22.91 13.22 14.99
CA GLY A 143 -23.61 12.11 14.35
C GLY A 143 -22.67 11.16 13.60
N LEU A 144 -21.70 11.69 12.86
CA LEU A 144 -20.71 10.88 12.16
C LEU A 144 -19.83 10.07 13.12
N PHE A 145 -19.36 10.65 14.22
CA PHE A 145 -18.61 9.89 15.23
C PHE A 145 -19.43 8.77 15.86
N GLN A 146 -20.72 9.00 16.11
CA GLN A 146 -21.64 7.97 16.59
C GLN A 146 -21.84 6.86 15.55
N GLN A 147 -21.95 7.20 14.26
CA GLN A 147 -22.05 6.22 13.18
C GLN A 147 -20.78 5.36 13.06
N VAL A 148 -19.59 5.97 13.17
CA VAL A 148 -18.31 5.24 13.20
C VAL A 148 -18.29 4.25 14.37
N LEU A 149 -18.65 4.69 15.58
CA LEU A 149 -18.73 3.82 16.76
C LEU A 149 -19.74 2.69 16.55
N HIS A 150 -20.92 2.99 16.03
CA HIS A 150 -21.96 2.01 15.75
C HIS A 150 -21.47 0.94 14.76
N CYS A 151 -20.79 1.33 13.69
CA CYS A 151 -20.18 0.37 12.77
C CYS A 151 -19.15 -0.53 13.49
N LEU A 152 -18.26 0.06 14.30
CA LEU A 152 -17.20 -0.68 15.00
C LEU A 152 -17.73 -1.63 16.09
N GLU A 153 -18.80 -1.26 16.79
CA GLU A 153 -19.43 -2.07 17.84
C GLU A 153 -20.17 -3.29 17.29
N ASN A 154 -20.68 -3.19 16.05
CA ASN A 154 -21.43 -4.25 15.38
C ASN A 154 -20.57 -5.14 14.48
N ILE A 155 -19.24 -4.99 14.50
CA ILE A 155 -18.34 -5.85 13.74
C ILE A 155 -18.47 -7.31 14.23
N PRO A 156 -18.51 -8.31 13.32
CA PRO A 156 -18.50 -9.71 13.69
C PRO A 156 -17.33 -10.02 14.61
N LYS A 157 -17.63 -10.52 15.81
CA LYS A 157 -16.59 -10.99 16.73
C LYS A 157 -15.98 -12.26 16.14
N PRO A 158 -14.66 -12.42 16.16
CA PRO A 158 -14.01 -13.67 15.78
C PRO A 158 -14.37 -14.74 16.83
N GLN A 159 -15.50 -15.42 16.64
CA GLN A 159 -15.82 -16.66 17.36
C GLN A 159 -15.14 -17.80 16.60
N GLY A 160 -14.62 -18.79 17.35
CA GLY A 160 -13.63 -19.78 16.89
C GLY A 160 -13.85 -20.40 15.50
N GLU A 161 -12.71 -20.78 14.90
CA GLU A 161 -12.49 -21.58 13.67
C GLU A 161 -13.10 -21.11 12.35
N ASN A 162 -14.13 -20.24 12.32
CA ASN A 162 -14.84 -19.85 11.08
C ASN A 162 -14.59 -18.40 10.60
N VAL A 163 -13.38 -17.86 10.82
CA VAL A 163 -12.96 -16.56 10.24
C VAL A 163 -13.01 -16.50 8.71
N PRO A 164 -12.69 -17.56 7.92
CA PRO A 164 -12.70 -17.44 6.45
C PRO A 164 -14.09 -17.20 5.84
N ALA A 165 -15.17 -17.49 6.57
CA ALA A 165 -16.55 -17.36 6.08
C ALA A 165 -17.22 -16.03 6.43
N ILE A 166 -16.58 -15.15 7.21
CA ILE A 166 -17.16 -13.87 7.60
C ILE A 166 -17.01 -12.89 6.43
N THR A 167 -18.05 -12.81 5.59
CA THR A 167 -18.25 -11.69 4.67
C THR A 167 -18.75 -10.49 5.49
N CYS A 168 -17.85 -9.55 5.78
CA CYS A 168 -18.17 -8.31 6.48
C CYS A 168 -17.84 -7.14 5.57
N ASP A 169 -18.84 -6.38 5.14
CA ASP A 169 -18.64 -5.14 4.41
C ASP A 169 -18.47 -3.99 5.41
N LEU A 170 -17.32 -3.30 5.33
CA LEU A 170 -16.97 -2.15 6.17
C LEU A 170 -16.92 -0.84 5.39
N THR A 171 -17.53 -0.81 4.20
CA THR A 171 -17.58 0.37 3.34
C THR A 171 -18.17 1.60 4.05
N ASP A 172 -19.23 1.44 4.84
CA ASP A 172 -19.87 2.57 5.51
C ASP A 172 -19.02 3.13 6.64
N LEU A 173 -18.30 2.28 7.39
CA LEU A 173 -17.29 2.73 8.35
C LEU A 173 -16.26 3.65 7.67
N ARG A 174 -15.75 3.23 6.50
CA ARG A 174 -14.80 4.01 5.70
C ARG A 174 -15.39 5.33 5.22
N LYS A 175 -16.63 5.32 4.71
CA LYS A 175 -17.33 6.54 4.24
C LYS A 175 -17.55 7.54 5.37
N HIS A 176 -18.02 7.08 6.54
CA HIS A 176 -18.24 7.96 7.70
C HIS A 176 -16.92 8.58 8.17
N TRP A 177 -15.84 7.78 8.25
CA TRP A 177 -14.52 8.29 8.62
C TRP A 177 -13.98 9.31 7.62
N LEU A 178 -14.07 9.04 6.31
CA LEU A 178 -13.65 9.99 5.27
C LEU A 178 -14.49 11.27 5.29
N SER A 179 -15.79 11.19 5.62
CA SER A 179 -16.66 12.36 5.77
C SER A 179 -16.23 13.23 6.96
N ILE A 180 -15.86 12.61 8.08
CA ILE A 180 -15.26 13.32 9.22
C ILE A 180 -13.99 14.04 8.77
N LEU A 181 -13.08 13.33 8.10
CA LEU A 181 -11.83 13.92 7.60
C LEU A 181 -12.09 15.10 6.66
N MET A 182 -13.05 14.99 5.74
CA MET A 182 -13.43 16.10 4.86
C MET A 182 -13.90 17.33 5.62
N ILE A 183 -14.74 17.16 6.65
CA ILE A 183 -15.23 18.28 7.47
C ILE A 183 -14.06 18.93 8.21
N VAL A 184 -13.24 18.15 8.92
CA VAL A 184 -12.21 18.69 9.83
C VAL A 184 -10.94 19.17 9.10
N THR A 185 -10.80 18.87 7.82
CA THR A 185 -9.74 19.43 6.97
C THR A 185 -10.21 20.65 6.16
N SER A 186 -11.51 20.92 6.12
CA SER A 186 -12.07 22.11 5.48
C SER A 186 -11.68 23.38 6.23
N SER A 187 -11.20 24.39 5.51
CA SER A 187 -10.91 25.72 6.06
C SER A 187 -12.16 26.45 6.56
N ARG A 188 -13.35 26.00 6.17
CA ARG A 188 -14.64 26.56 6.59
C ARG A 188 -15.18 25.93 7.88
N SER A 189 -14.56 24.85 8.36
CA SER A 189 -15.01 24.18 9.59
C SER A 189 -14.55 24.96 10.82
N SER A 190 -15.45 25.12 11.80
CA SER A 190 -15.13 25.68 13.11
C SER A 190 -14.17 24.76 13.89
N ILE A 191 -14.25 23.45 13.65
CA ILE A 191 -13.41 22.42 14.27
C ILE A 191 -12.52 21.80 13.20
N ASN A 192 -11.21 22.02 13.32
CA ASN A 192 -10.23 21.42 12.44
C ASN A 192 -9.54 20.21 13.09
N ILE A 193 -8.77 19.48 12.28
CA ILE A 193 -8.00 18.29 12.69
C ILE A 193 -7.09 18.53 13.91
N ARG A 194 -6.51 19.73 14.05
CA ARG A 194 -5.62 20.07 15.19
C ARG A 194 -6.40 20.23 16.48
N HIS A 195 -7.65 20.71 16.41
CA HIS A 195 -8.51 20.81 17.58
C HIS A 195 -8.84 19.41 18.13
N LEU A 196 -9.16 18.45 17.25
CA LEU A 196 -9.42 17.06 17.64
C LEU A 196 -8.20 16.41 18.29
N GLU A 197 -7.02 16.57 17.67
CA GLU A 197 -5.79 16.03 18.22
C GLU A 197 -5.45 16.68 19.57
N LYS A 198 -5.49 18.02 19.68
CA LYS A 198 -5.22 18.71 20.96
C LYS A 198 -6.19 18.30 22.07
N ALA A 199 -7.45 18.07 21.74
CA ALA A 199 -8.46 17.61 22.69
C ALA A 199 -8.20 16.19 23.21
N THR A 200 -7.44 15.37 22.47
CA THR A 200 -7.17 13.96 22.80
C THR A 200 -5.72 13.66 23.20
N MET A 201 -4.78 14.57 22.91
CA MET A 201 -3.35 14.46 23.25
C MET A 201 -3.06 14.38 24.76
N SER A 202 -3.95 14.89 25.63
CA SER A 202 -3.76 14.87 27.09
C SER A 202 -3.79 13.45 27.70
N THR A 203 -4.13 12.44 26.90
CA THR A 203 -4.23 11.04 27.33
C THR A 203 -2.90 10.28 27.30
N GLY A 204 -1.84 10.84 26.70
CA GLY A 204 -0.55 10.17 26.52
C GLY A 204 -0.59 8.96 25.56
N LYS A 205 -1.71 8.76 24.86
CA LYS A 205 -1.95 7.71 23.86
C LYS A 205 -2.16 8.34 22.48
N GLU A 206 -2.32 7.51 21.46
CA GLU A 206 -2.70 7.96 20.12
C GLU A 206 -4.01 8.76 20.15
N GLY A 207 -4.01 9.88 19.42
CA GLY A 207 -5.17 10.76 19.29
C GLY A 207 -6.29 10.16 18.45
N LEU A 208 -7.46 10.81 18.48
CA LEU A 208 -8.66 10.32 17.78
C LEU A 208 -8.45 10.18 16.26
N VAL A 209 -7.64 11.05 15.66
CA VAL A 209 -7.40 10.99 14.21
C VAL A 209 -6.45 9.84 13.87
N SER A 210 -5.43 9.60 14.69
CA SER A 210 -4.56 8.43 14.54
C SER A 210 -5.34 7.13 14.64
N GLU A 211 -6.16 6.97 15.68
CA GLU A 211 -6.98 5.78 15.89
C GLU A 211 -8.01 5.58 14.78
N GLY A 212 -8.68 6.65 14.31
CA GLY A 212 -9.62 6.55 13.20
C GLY A 212 -8.94 6.20 11.87
N ASN A 213 -7.75 6.74 11.60
CA ASN A 213 -6.97 6.38 10.41
C ASN A 213 -6.46 4.93 10.46
N ALA A 214 -6.09 4.46 11.65
CA ALA A 214 -5.75 3.06 11.86
C ALA A 214 -6.97 2.16 11.65
N ALA A 215 -8.14 2.53 12.18
CA ALA A 215 -9.39 1.82 11.95
C ALA A 215 -9.75 1.76 10.45
N TYR A 216 -9.62 2.87 9.74
CA TYR A 216 -9.80 2.92 8.28
C TYR A 216 -8.86 1.93 7.58
N SER A 217 -7.58 1.95 7.91
CA SER A 217 -6.56 1.09 7.27
C SER A 217 -6.80 -0.40 7.56
N TRP A 218 -7.12 -0.75 8.81
CA TRP A 218 -7.43 -2.12 9.20
C TRP A 218 -8.75 -2.62 8.63
N SER A 219 -9.76 -1.74 8.45
CA SER A 219 -11.02 -2.13 7.80
C SER A 219 -10.78 -2.68 6.39
N ARG A 220 -9.85 -2.09 5.63
CA ARG A 220 -9.51 -2.53 4.27
C ARG A 220 -8.81 -3.89 4.23
N CYS A 221 -8.25 -4.34 5.35
CA CYS A 221 -7.68 -5.69 5.45
C CYS A 221 -8.75 -6.77 5.64
N VAL A 222 -10.00 -6.38 5.95
CA VAL A 222 -11.14 -7.31 6.14
C VAL A 222 -11.83 -7.64 4.82
N ASP A 223 -12.17 -6.62 4.04
CA ASP A 223 -13.02 -6.74 2.84
C ASP A 223 -12.35 -6.26 1.53
N GLU A 224 -11.28 -5.49 1.60
CA GLU A 224 -10.56 -4.94 0.44
C GLU A 224 -9.13 -5.48 0.31
N LEU A 225 -8.80 -6.66 0.87
CA LEU A 225 -7.41 -7.14 0.90
C LEU A 225 -6.81 -7.39 -0.49
N GLU A 226 -7.58 -7.98 -1.41
CA GLU A 226 -7.14 -8.15 -2.81
C GLU A 226 -6.97 -6.80 -3.52
N SER A 227 -7.84 -5.83 -3.22
CA SER A 227 -7.69 -4.46 -3.72
C SER A 227 -6.43 -3.79 -3.16
N GLN A 228 -6.06 -4.05 -1.90
CA GLN A 228 -4.78 -3.57 -1.35
C GLN A 228 -3.60 -4.20 -2.08
N LEU A 229 -3.64 -5.52 -2.32
CA LEU A 229 -2.59 -6.21 -3.07
C LEU A 229 -2.45 -5.67 -4.50
N SER A 230 -3.54 -5.45 -5.22
CA SER A 230 -3.49 -4.82 -6.55
C SER A 230 -2.94 -3.39 -6.45
N LYS A 231 -3.45 -2.57 -5.52
CA LYS A 231 -2.98 -1.19 -5.34
C LYS A 231 -1.46 -1.09 -5.15
N HIS A 232 -0.89 -1.94 -4.30
CA HIS A 232 0.52 -1.85 -3.89
C HIS A 232 1.45 -2.75 -4.70
N GLY A 233 0.96 -3.86 -5.26
CA GLY A 233 1.77 -4.88 -5.92
C GLY A 233 1.53 -5.03 -7.43
N SER A 234 0.48 -4.40 -8.00
CA SER A 234 0.18 -4.52 -9.44
C SER A 234 1.25 -3.86 -10.29
N LEU A 235 1.65 -4.52 -11.38
CA LEU A 235 2.61 -4.02 -12.34
C LEU A 235 1.95 -3.71 -13.69
N LYS A 236 0.64 -3.44 -13.66
CA LYS A 236 -0.18 -3.20 -14.85
C LYS A 236 0.38 -2.14 -15.79
N LYS A 237 1.03 -1.10 -15.24
CA LYS A 237 1.68 -0.03 -16.01
C LYS A 237 2.79 -0.54 -16.94
N LEU A 238 3.38 -1.70 -16.64
CA LEU A 238 4.42 -2.31 -17.49
C LEU A 238 3.90 -2.77 -18.85
N TYR A 239 2.57 -2.92 -19.00
CA TYR A 239 1.92 -3.21 -20.28
C TYR A 239 2.39 -2.25 -21.39
N PHE A 240 2.53 -0.96 -21.06
CA PHE A 240 2.93 0.08 -22.01
C PHE A 240 4.43 0.09 -22.36
N TYR A 241 5.24 -0.77 -21.73
CA TYR A 241 6.69 -0.86 -21.92
C TYR A 241 7.12 -2.20 -22.55
N HIS A 242 6.26 -2.81 -23.37
CA HIS A 242 6.40 -4.18 -23.89
C HIS A 242 7.78 -4.49 -24.53
N GLN A 243 8.35 -3.53 -25.27
CA GLN A 243 9.67 -3.70 -25.93
C GLN A 243 10.80 -3.83 -24.90
N HIS A 244 10.81 -2.95 -23.90
CA HIS A 244 11.80 -2.99 -22.82
C HIS A 244 11.59 -4.22 -21.94
N LEU A 245 10.34 -4.57 -21.65
CA LEU A 245 9.99 -5.74 -20.86
C LEU A 245 10.51 -7.04 -21.50
N THR A 246 10.36 -7.19 -22.81
CA THR A 246 10.87 -8.36 -23.54
C THR A 246 12.40 -8.44 -23.49
N THR A 247 13.08 -7.30 -23.63
CA THR A 247 14.55 -7.21 -23.54
C THR A 247 15.05 -7.61 -22.15
N VAL A 248 14.48 -7.03 -21.09
CA VAL A 248 14.89 -7.29 -19.71
C VAL A 248 14.54 -8.72 -19.28
N PHE A 249 13.41 -9.26 -19.74
CA PHE A 249 13.07 -10.67 -19.58
C PHE A 249 14.11 -11.58 -20.23
N ARG A 250 14.52 -11.30 -21.47
CA ARG A 250 15.57 -12.06 -22.17
C ARG A 250 16.89 -12.00 -21.39
N ASN A 251 17.26 -10.85 -20.84
CA ASN A 251 18.45 -10.71 -20.00
C ASN A 251 18.33 -11.49 -18.69
N THR A 252 17.14 -11.52 -18.08
CA THR A 252 16.88 -12.34 -16.88
C THR A 252 17.05 -13.84 -17.18
N MET A 253 16.69 -14.29 -18.38
CA MET A 253 16.78 -15.70 -18.80
C MET A 253 18.16 -16.11 -19.31
N PHE A 254 18.81 -15.27 -20.10
CA PHE A 254 19.98 -15.63 -20.91
C PHE A 254 21.15 -14.66 -20.78
N GLY A 255 21.02 -13.61 -19.99
CA GLY A 255 22.08 -12.64 -19.76
C GLY A 255 23.24 -13.20 -18.93
N PRO A 256 24.39 -12.52 -18.91
CA PRO A 256 25.58 -12.98 -18.17
C PRO A 256 25.34 -13.12 -16.66
N GLU A 257 24.49 -12.27 -16.07
CA GLU A 257 24.02 -12.39 -14.68
C GLU A 257 22.57 -12.89 -14.59
N GLY A 258 22.07 -13.46 -15.68
CA GLY A 258 20.71 -13.99 -15.80
C GLY A 258 20.46 -15.08 -14.76
N ARG A 259 19.25 -15.06 -14.18
CA ARG A 259 18.79 -16.04 -13.21
C ARG A 259 17.43 -16.59 -13.64
N PRO A 260 17.42 -17.67 -14.43
CA PRO A 260 16.19 -18.27 -14.97
C PRO A 260 15.15 -18.64 -13.91
N GLN A 261 15.57 -18.93 -12.68
CA GLN A 261 14.68 -19.23 -11.56
C GLN A 261 13.66 -18.11 -11.24
N HIS A 262 13.91 -16.86 -11.65
CA HIS A 262 12.98 -15.74 -11.46
C HIS A 262 12.07 -15.51 -12.69
N CYS A 263 12.12 -16.37 -13.70
CA CYS A 263 11.38 -16.17 -14.96
C CYS A 263 9.87 -16.16 -14.77
N CYS A 264 9.34 -16.99 -13.87
CA CYS A 264 7.91 -17.07 -13.58
C CYS A 264 7.35 -15.76 -13.01
N ALA A 265 8.20 -14.92 -12.41
CA ALA A 265 7.79 -13.62 -11.89
C ALA A 265 7.28 -12.68 -13.00
N TRP A 266 7.80 -12.82 -14.22
CA TRP A 266 7.36 -12.05 -15.39
C TRP A 266 5.96 -12.44 -15.85
N LEU A 267 5.58 -13.72 -15.72
CA LEU A 267 4.20 -14.16 -15.93
C LEU A 267 3.28 -13.53 -14.90
N GLY A 268 3.70 -13.49 -13.63
CA GLY A 268 2.99 -12.80 -12.55
C GLY A 268 2.76 -11.31 -12.85
N ALA A 269 3.77 -10.62 -13.39
CA ALA A 269 3.62 -9.23 -13.83
C ALA A 269 2.58 -9.10 -14.96
N ALA A 270 2.65 -9.97 -15.97
CA ALA A 270 1.72 -9.96 -17.11
C ALA A 270 0.26 -10.23 -16.70
N CYS A 271 0.03 -11.06 -15.67
CA CYS A 271 -1.32 -11.29 -15.12
C CYS A 271 -2.01 -10.02 -14.62
N SER A 272 -1.26 -8.96 -14.30
CA SER A 272 -1.83 -7.68 -13.86
C SER A 272 -2.23 -6.75 -15.01
N PHE A 273 -1.83 -7.03 -16.26
CA PHE A 273 -2.07 -6.13 -17.40
C PHE A 273 -3.56 -5.87 -17.71
N PRO A 274 -4.48 -6.85 -17.58
CA PRO A 274 -5.90 -6.60 -17.76
C PRO A 274 -6.48 -5.54 -16.80
N GLU A 275 -5.82 -5.26 -15.67
CA GLU A 275 -6.22 -4.19 -14.74
C GLU A 275 -6.05 -2.77 -15.31
N CYS A 276 -5.40 -2.62 -16.48
CA CYS A 276 -5.34 -1.37 -17.22
C CYS A 276 -6.64 -1.06 -17.99
N ALA A 277 -7.46 -2.07 -18.26
CA ALA A 277 -8.70 -1.90 -19.02
C ALA A 277 -9.68 -0.99 -18.27
N SER A 278 -10.33 -0.11 -19.03
CA SER A 278 -11.37 0.78 -18.52
C SER A 278 -12.71 0.37 -19.11
N ALA A 279 -13.76 0.31 -18.27
CA ALA A 279 -15.11 0.08 -18.75
C ALA A 279 -15.62 1.20 -19.69
N ILE A 280 -14.97 2.36 -19.69
CA ILE A 280 -15.28 3.50 -20.55
C ILE A 280 -14.73 3.29 -21.97
N ILE A 281 -13.66 2.51 -22.13
CA ILE A 281 -13.00 2.27 -23.42
C ILE A 281 -12.83 0.75 -23.61
N PRO A 282 -13.89 0.03 -23.98
CA PRO A 282 -13.87 -1.44 -24.09
C PRO A 282 -13.13 -1.98 -25.32
N GLU A 283 -12.70 -1.09 -26.24
CA GLU A 283 -12.00 -1.45 -27.48
C GLU A 283 -10.46 -1.54 -27.31
N GLU A 284 -9.92 -1.08 -26.18
CA GLU A 284 -8.48 -1.16 -25.81
C GLU A 284 -8.04 -2.56 -25.39
#